data_AF-Q117M7-F1
#
_entry.id   AF-Q117M7-F1
#
_cell.length_a   1.000
_cell.length_b   1.000
_cell.length_c   1.000
_cell.angle_alpha   90.00
_cell.angle_beta   90.00
_cell.angle_gamma   90.00
#
_symmetry.space_group_name_H-M   'P 1'
#
loop_
_entity.id
_entity.type
_entity.pdbx_description
1 polymer ?
#
loop_
_entity_poly.entity_id
_entity_poly.type
_entity_poly.pdbx_seq_one_letter_code
_entity_poly.pdbx_strand_id
1 'polypeptide(L)' 'MLYPKIKSAQVIDNYTLLVHFSNHKTRKYNIQKLLNKPTFFPPKNFAFCKNFQIDPSGSGIIWNDEIDISEHEIWINGTH' A
#
# COMPACT_ATOMS: atom_id res chain seq x y z
N MET A 1 -12.68 15.41 1.56
CA MET A 1 -11.76 14.27 1.78
C MET A 1 -10.43 14.81 2.27
N LEU A 2 -9.83 14.25 3.33
CA LEU A 2 -8.54 14.71 3.85
C LEU A 2 -7.34 14.29 2.99
N TYR A 3 -7.45 13.15 2.29
CA TYR A 3 -6.36 12.55 1.52
C TYR A 3 -6.82 12.22 0.09
N PRO A 4 -5.92 12.33 -0.90
CA PRO A 4 -6.24 11.93 -2.27
C PRO A 4 -6.44 10.41 -2.34
N LYS A 5 -7.26 9.96 -3.29
CA LYS A 5 -7.59 8.54 -3.46
C LYS A 5 -6.55 7.80 -4.28
N ILE A 6 -6.36 6.52 -3.97
CA ILE A 6 -5.49 5.63 -4.74
C ILE A 6 -6.17 5.34 -6.09
N LYS A 7 -5.43 5.53 -7.18
CA LYS A 7 -5.86 5.25 -8.56
C LYS A 7 -5.23 3.99 -9.11
N SER A 8 -3.95 3.79 -8.82
CA SER A 8 -3.22 2.57 -9.15
C SER A 8 -2.08 2.36 -8.19
N ALA A 9 -1.64 1.12 -8.07
CA ALA A 9 -0.46 0.75 -7.31
C ALA A 9 0.26 -0.41 -8.03
N GLN A 10 1.57 -0.48 -7.89
CA GLN A 10 2.38 -1.58 -8.42
C GLN A 10 3.60 -1.81 -7.53
N VAL A 11 4.05 -3.06 -7.43
CA VAL A 11 5.33 -3.37 -6.77
C VAL A 11 6.46 -3.02 -7.72
N ILE A 12 7.37 -2.13 -7.29
CA ILE A 12 8.49 -1.66 -8.14
C ILE A 12 9.84 -2.21 -7.75
N ASP A 13 10.03 -2.58 -6.49
CA ASP A 13 11.28 -3.13 -5.95
C ASP A 13 10.98 -3.78 -4.59
N ASN A 14 11.94 -4.52 -4.02
CA ASN A 14 11.94 -5.06 -2.64
C ASN A 14 10.82 -4.52 -1.73
N TYR A 15 9.65 -5.18 -1.75
CA TYR A 15 8.49 -4.86 -0.90
C TYR A 15 7.99 -3.41 -0.99
N THR A 16 8.33 -2.68 -2.05
CA THR A 16 8.00 -1.27 -2.25
C THR A 16 6.91 -1.10 -3.31
N LEU A 17 5.85 -0.41 -2.93
CA LEU A 17 4.76 -0.01 -3.82
C LEU A 17 5.02 1.38 -4.38
N LEU A 18 4.80 1.53 -5.68
CA LEU A 18 4.60 2.83 -6.31
C LEU A 18 3.09 3.07 -6.44
N VAL A 19 2.59 4.08 -5.76
CA VAL A 19 1.15 4.37 -5.63
C VAL A 19 0.84 5.70 -6.30
N HIS A 20 -0.05 5.69 -7.29
CA HIS A 20 -0.54 6.88 -7.98
C HIS A 20 -1.84 7.35 -7.36
N PHE A 21 -1.89 8.63 -7.05
CA PHE A 21 -3.03 9.26 -6.38
C PHE A 21 -3.86 10.10 -7.34
N SER A 22 -5.11 10.37 -6.96
CA SER A 22 -6.08 11.15 -7.73
C SER A 22 -5.68 12.61 -7.97
N ASN A 23 -4.68 13.12 -7.25
CA ASN A 23 -4.11 14.45 -7.42
C ASN A 23 -2.85 14.44 -8.29
N HIS A 24 -2.63 13.39 -9.07
CA HIS A 24 -1.48 13.20 -9.96
C HIS A 24 -0.13 13.06 -9.25
N LYS A 25 -0.11 12.99 -7.92
CA LYS A 25 1.12 12.70 -7.17
C LYS A 25 1.32 11.20 -7.02
N THR A 26 2.57 10.84 -6.78
CA THR A 26 2.98 9.46 -6.57
C THR A 26 3.68 9.33 -5.21
N ARG A 27 3.54 8.17 -4.58
CA ARG A 27 4.26 7.81 -3.36
C ARG A 27 4.93 6.46 -3.53
N LYS A 28 6.17 6.34 -3.05
CA LYS A 28 6.82 5.05 -2.80
C LYS A 28 6.58 4.65 -1.35
N TYR A 29 6.08 3.44 -1.13
CA TYR A 29 5.78 2.93 0.21
C TYR A 29 6.38 1.55 0.42
N ASN A 30 7.29 1.41 1.39
CA ASN A 30 7.89 0.12 1.73
C ASN A 30 6.98 -0.63 2.72
N ILE A 31 6.39 -1.73 2.24
CA ILE A 31 5.48 -2.61 2.99
C ILE A 31 6.21 -3.25 4.19
N GLN A 32 7.54 -3.39 4.17
CA GLN A 32 8.29 -3.94 5.31
C GLN A 32 8.10 -3.13 6.60
N LYS A 33 7.74 -1.84 6.50
CA LYS A 33 7.38 -1.04 7.68
C LYS A 33 6.21 -1.64 8.47
N LEU A 34 5.34 -2.41 7.80
CA LEU A 34 4.20 -3.09 8.42
C LEU A 34 4.57 -4.47 8.96
N LEU A 35 5.56 -5.14 8.36
CA LEU A 35 6.10 -6.42 8.85
C LEU A 35 6.71 -6.35 10.25
N ASN A 36 6.99 -5.14 10.75
CA ASN A 36 7.42 -4.92 12.13
C ASN A 36 6.27 -5.00 13.15
N LYS A 37 5.01 -5.12 12.70
CA LYS A 37 3.85 -5.32 13.57
C LYS A 37 3.53 -6.82 13.70
N PRO A 38 3.19 -7.34 14.90
CA PRO A 38 2.94 -8.77 15.12
C PRO A 38 1.86 -9.36 14.20
N THR A 39 0.85 -8.57 13.82
CA THR A 39 -0.26 -8.97 12.93
C THR A 39 0.18 -9.27 11.49
N PHE A 40 1.40 -8.89 11.10
CA PHE A 40 1.92 -9.02 9.74
C PHE A 40 2.99 -10.13 9.59
N PHE A 41 3.11 -11.04 10.57
CA PHE A 41 4.05 -12.17 10.50
C PHE A 41 3.36 -13.45 10.01
N PRO A 42 3.74 -14.06 8.86
CA PRO A 42 4.64 -13.60 7.81
C PRO A 42 4.05 -13.74 6.39
N PRO A 43 4.06 -12.66 5.60
CA PRO A 43 4.33 -12.79 4.18
C PRO A 43 5.77 -12.36 3.92
N LYS A 44 6.72 -13.23 4.30
CA LYS A 44 8.11 -13.16 3.81
C LYS A 44 8.23 -13.60 2.34
N ASN A 45 7.10 -13.75 1.66
CA ASN A 45 7.04 -14.14 0.26
C ASN A 45 6.70 -12.92 -0.59
N PHE A 46 7.60 -12.57 -1.50
CA PHE A 46 7.40 -11.53 -2.50
C PHE A 46 6.10 -11.70 -3.30
N ALA A 47 5.60 -12.93 -3.45
CA ALA A 47 4.30 -13.20 -4.06
C ALA A 47 3.13 -12.53 -3.32
N PHE A 48 3.17 -12.45 -1.99
CA PHE A 48 2.15 -11.75 -1.21
C PHE A 48 2.10 -10.28 -1.56
N CYS A 49 3.25 -9.61 -1.67
CA CYS A 49 3.30 -8.19 -2.01
C CYS A 49 2.66 -7.86 -3.36
N LYS A 50 2.57 -8.84 -4.27
CA LYS A 50 1.93 -8.67 -5.58
C LYS A 50 0.44 -8.99 -5.57
N ASN A 51 -0.04 -9.74 -4.58
CA ASN A 51 -1.43 -10.20 -4.52
C ASN A 51 -2.32 -9.25 -3.73
N PHE A 52 -2.31 -7.97 -4.10
CA PHE A 52 -3.21 -6.97 -3.53
C PHE A 52 -4.27 -6.54 -4.54
N GLN A 53 -5.33 -5.95 -3.99
CA GLN A 53 -6.35 -5.23 -4.74
C GLN A 53 -6.47 -3.81 -4.19
N ILE A 54 -6.92 -2.88 -5.02
CA ILE A 54 -7.25 -1.53 -4.56
C ILE A 54 -8.72 -1.55 -4.17
N ASP A 55 -9.02 -1.00 -2.99
CA ASP A 55 -10.40 -0.81 -2.56
C ASP A 55 -11.19 -0.04 -3.65
N PRO A 56 -12.42 -0.44 -4.00
CA PRO A 56 -13.19 0.22 -5.08
C PRO A 56 -13.40 1.72 -4.88
N SER A 57 -13.41 2.21 -3.63
CA SER A 57 -13.50 3.64 -3.33
C SER A 57 -12.16 4.38 -3.41
N GLY A 58 -11.07 3.64 -3.62
CA GLY A 58 -9.68 4.14 -3.64
C GLY A 58 -9.15 4.49 -2.25
N SER A 59 -9.78 4.00 -1.19
CA SER A 59 -9.41 4.31 0.20
C SER A 59 -8.30 3.43 0.75
N GLY A 60 -7.84 2.43 0.00
CA GLY A 60 -6.78 1.56 0.50
C GLY A 60 -6.34 0.49 -0.48
N ILE A 61 -5.34 -0.26 -0.04
CA ILE A 61 -4.82 -1.46 -0.67
C ILE A 61 -5.12 -2.63 0.27
N ILE A 62 -5.76 -3.66 -0.26
CA ILE A 62 -6.28 -4.82 0.48
C ILE A 62 -5.55 -6.06 -0.03
N TRP A 63 -4.96 -6.84 0.88
CA TRP A 63 -4.42 -8.16 0.57
C TRP A 63 -5.42 -9.27 0.92
N ASN A 64 -6.09 -9.13 2.06
CA ASN A 64 -7.13 -10.02 2.55
C ASN A 64 -7.93 -9.31 3.65
N ASP A 65 -8.88 -10.02 4.28
CA ASP A 65 -9.77 -9.48 5.32
C ASP A 65 -9.05 -9.01 6.60
N GLU A 66 -7.80 -9.42 6.80
CA GLU A 66 -6.99 -9.09 7.98
C GLU A 66 -5.90 -8.04 7.67
N ILE A 67 -5.52 -7.90 6.40
CA ILE A 67 -4.36 -7.13 5.97
C ILE A 67 -4.75 -6.13 4.90
N ASP A 68 -4.84 -4.87 5.32
CA ASP A 68 -5.04 -3.72 4.46
C ASP A 68 -4.18 -2.52 4.89
N ILE A 69 -4.07 -1.54 3.99
CA ILE A 69 -3.40 -0.26 4.23
C ILE A 69 -4.26 0.85 3.65
N SER A 70 -4.56 1.86 4.45
CA SER A 70 -5.31 3.03 4.01
C SER A 70 -4.50 3.97 3.11
N GLU A 71 -5.20 4.76 2.31
CA GLU A 71 -4.61 5.84 1.51
C GLU A 71 -3.90 6.88 2.39
N HIS A 72 -4.43 7.13 3.60
CA HIS A 72 -3.81 7.99 4.61
C HIS A 72 -2.39 7.52 4.96
N GLU A 73 -2.22 6.24 5.32
CA GLU A 73 -0.94 5.67 5.74
C GLU A 73 0.12 5.84 4.64
N ILE A 74 -0.25 5.50 3.40
CA ILE A 74 0.64 5.63 2.24
C ILE A 74 0.97 7.10 1.96
N TRP A 75 -0.01 7.99 2.09
CA TRP A 75 0.15 9.41 1.83
C TRP A 75 1.14 10.08 2.80
N ILE A 76 1.04 9.76 4.08
CA ILE A 76 1.84 10.33 5.17
C ILE A 76 3.23 9.69 5.26
N ASN A 77 3.32 8.36 5.17
CA ASN A 77 4.56 7.62 5.44
C ASN A 77 5.31 7.18 4.17
N GLY A 78 4.73 7.43 2.99
CA GLY A 78 5.36 7.21 1.70
C GLY A 78 6.26 8.37 1.29
N THR A 79 7.32 8.07 0.53
CA THR A 79 8.25 9.07 0.01
C THR A 79 7.86 9.51 -1.39
N HIS A 80 8.31 10.68 -1.83
CA HIS A 80 8.21 11.07 -3.25
C HIS A 80 9.18 10.23 -4.10
#